data_AF-D4YKX9-F1
#
_entry.id   AF-D4YKX9-F1
#
_cell.length_a   1.000
_cell.length_b   1.000
_cell.length_c   1.000
_cell.angle_alpha   90.00
_cell.angle_beta   90.00
_cell.angle_gamma   90.00
#
_symmetry.space_group_name_H-M   'P 1'
#
loop_
_entity.id
_entity.type
_entity.pdbx_description
1 polymer ?
#
loop_
_entity_poly.entity_id
_entity_poly.type
_entity_poly.pdbx_seq_one_letter_code
_entity_poly.pdbx_strand_id
1 'polypeptide(L)'
;MKLAELSTRSGVSIATIKYWIRAGILPAGVKRNATTADYTDRHLARLNLIHLLRDDLDTPIDEIRELTHLIDTHAPNTRIMEKSQCLALRLTHPPQNQDSSEHQRVRAISEQLGWPDVPSWAREELVVVLRRLGDKGLNVDNDYLLEHARAFAKVASHNVGYALTAREPDELAIQVIRGVRLSRDLENAISALAHTSHSLSR
;
A
#
# COMPACT_ATOMS: atom_id res chain seq x y z
N MET A 1 -9.13 6.83 26.84
CA MET A 1 -8.22 7.97 27.00
C MET A 1 -8.92 9.29 26.74
N LYS A 2 -8.47 10.39 27.36
CA LYS A 2 -8.95 11.76 27.05
C LYS A 2 -8.22 12.34 25.84
N LEU A 3 -8.71 13.45 25.29
CA LEU A 3 -8.11 14.10 24.10
C LEU A 3 -6.65 14.52 24.32
N ALA A 4 -6.31 15.04 25.50
CA ALA A 4 -4.94 15.42 25.82
C ALA A 4 -4.01 14.20 25.85
N GLU A 5 -4.45 13.11 26.48
CA GLU A 5 -3.71 11.84 26.52
C GLU A 5 -3.54 11.23 25.12
N LEU A 6 -4.58 11.30 24.28
CA LEU A 6 -4.50 10.86 22.88
C LEU A 6 -3.47 11.67 22.09
N SER A 7 -3.44 12.99 22.28
CA SER A 7 -2.46 13.89 21.66
C SER A 7 -1.04 13.54 22.09
N THR A 8 -0.81 13.34 23.39
CA THR A 8 0.50 12.92 23.92
C THR A 8 0.94 11.56 23.36
N ARG A 9 0.04 10.56 23.35
CA ARG A 9 0.38 9.20 22.90
C ARG A 9 0.60 9.10 21.38
N SER A 10 -0.11 9.91 20.60
CA SER A 10 0.02 9.92 19.13
C SER A 10 1.12 10.86 18.62
N GLY A 11 1.57 11.82 19.44
CA GLY A 11 2.43 12.91 18.99
C GLY A 11 1.70 13.96 18.11
N VAL A 12 0.40 13.80 17.86
CA VAL A 12 -0.38 14.70 17.01
C VAL A 12 -1.02 15.80 17.85
N SER A 13 -0.88 17.06 17.43
CA SER A 13 -1.45 18.20 18.15
C SER A 13 -2.97 18.12 18.28
N ILE A 14 -3.54 18.62 19.38
CA ILE A 14 -5.00 18.68 19.58
C ILE A 14 -5.71 19.43 18.44
N ALA A 15 -5.09 20.49 17.91
CA ALA A 15 -5.63 21.25 16.78
C ALA A 15 -5.72 20.38 15.52
N THR A 16 -4.67 19.62 15.22
CA THR A 16 -4.62 18.68 14.09
C THR A 16 -5.63 17.55 14.26
N ILE A 17 -5.76 16.96 15.46
CA ILE A 17 -6.78 15.95 15.76
C ILE A 17 -8.18 16.50 15.46
N LYS A 18 -8.51 17.70 15.95
CA LYS A 18 -9.80 18.34 15.67
C LYS A 18 -9.99 18.66 14.19
N TYR A 19 -8.91 19.01 13.48
CA TYR A 19 -8.96 19.20 12.03
C TYR A 19 -9.30 17.88 11.31
N TRP A 20 -8.64 16.78 11.63
CA TRP A 20 -8.93 15.47 11.02
C TRP A 20 -10.30 14.91 11.36
N ILE A 21 -10.82 15.18 12.57
CA ILE A 21 -12.22 14.88 12.90
C ILE A 21 -13.17 15.67 12.00
N ARG A 22 -12.94 16.98 11.84
CA ARG A 22 -13.78 17.82 10.95
C ARG A 22 -13.65 17.43 9.49
N ALA A 23 -12.47 17.01 9.06
CA ALA A 23 -12.24 16.49 7.73
C ALA A 23 -12.89 15.11 7.52
N GLY A 24 -13.30 14.41 8.57
CA GLY A 24 -14.00 13.14 8.49
C GLY A 24 -13.10 11.92 8.25
N ILE A 25 -11.79 12.05 8.44
CA ILE A 25 -10.84 10.93 8.31
C ILE A 25 -10.51 10.27 9.65
N LEU A 26 -10.81 10.96 10.76
CA LEU A 26 -10.71 10.43 12.11
C LEU A 26 -12.10 10.40 12.76
N PRO A 27 -12.57 9.25 13.28
CA PRO A 27 -13.83 9.21 14.02
C PRO A 27 -13.83 10.16 15.22
N ALA A 28 -14.99 10.76 15.50
CA ALA A 28 -15.15 11.57 16.70
C ALA A 28 -15.13 10.67 17.95
N GLY A 29 -14.54 11.18 19.04
CA GLY A 29 -14.57 10.47 20.32
C GLY A 29 -16.00 10.27 20.84
N VAL A 30 -16.19 9.22 21.64
CA VAL A 30 -17.48 8.89 22.25
C VAL A 30 -17.80 9.93 23.32
N LYS A 31 -18.88 10.70 23.14
CA LYS A 31 -19.26 11.74 24.11
C LYS A 31 -19.55 11.11 25.47
N ARG A 32 -18.88 11.62 26.52
CA ARG A 32 -19.15 11.27 27.93
C ARG A 32 -20.07 12.30 28.57
N ASN A 33 -19.90 13.57 28.25
CA ASN A 33 -20.79 14.67 28.66
C ASN A 33 -20.73 15.80 27.62
N ALA A 34 -21.32 16.97 27.92
CA ALA A 34 -21.38 18.11 26.98
C ALA A 34 -20.00 18.62 26.52
N THR A 35 -18.94 18.46 27.33
CA THR A 35 -17.61 19.04 27.07
C THR A 35 -16.49 18.01 26.91
N THR A 36 -16.76 16.72 27.18
CA THR A 36 -15.73 15.67 27.16
C THR A 36 -16.16 14.47 26.33
N ALA A 37 -15.17 13.90 25.65
CA ALA A 37 -15.29 12.65 24.90
C ALA A 37 -14.18 11.69 25.33
N ASP A 38 -14.47 10.40 25.24
CA ASP A 38 -13.54 9.31 25.46
C ASP A 38 -13.07 8.75 24.11
N TYR A 39 -11.77 8.51 24.02
CA TYR A 39 -11.09 7.96 22.86
C TYR A 39 -10.52 6.58 23.20
N THR A 40 -10.35 5.74 22.19
CA THR A 40 -9.94 4.33 22.31
C THR A 40 -8.63 4.09 21.57
N ASP A 41 -8.00 2.92 21.75
CA ASP A 41 -6.78 2.59 21.01
C ASP A 41 -7.02 2.53 19.48
N ARG A 42 -8.25 2.30 19.01
CA ARG A 42 -8.63 2.47 17.60
C ARG A 42 -8.40 3.91 17.11
N HIS A 43 -8.66 4.92 17.94
CA HIS A 43 -8.37 6.31 17.57
C HIS A 43 -6.86 6.55 17.48
N LEU A 44 -6.08 5.92 18.37
CA LEU A 44 -4.62 6.01 18.31
C LEU A 44 -4.06 5.33 17.04
N ALA A 45 -4.57 4.13 16.70
CA ALA A 45 -4.21 3.43 15.47
C ALA A 45 -4.56 4.26 14.22
N ARG A 46 -5.76 4.84 14.17
CA ARG A 46 -6.17 5.75 13.09
C ARG A 46 -5.26 6.97 12.98
N LEU A 47 -4.88 7.60 14.10
CA LEU A 47 -3.94 8.73 14.09
C LEU A 47 -2.58 8.33 13.53
N ASN A 48 -2.05 7.17 13.93
CA ASN A 48 -0.78 6.66 13.40
C ASN A 48 -0.87 6.38 11.89
N LEU A 49 -1.99 5.86 11.40
CA LEU A 49 -2.22 5.65 9.97
C LEU A 49 -2.25 6.98 9.20
N ILE A 50 -3.01 7.96 9.69
CA ILE A 50 -3.09 9.28 9.04
C ILE A 50 -1.73 9.97 9.04
N HIS A 51 -0.98 9.90 10.15
CA HIS A 51 0.37 10.44 10.26
C HIS A 51 1.32 9.80 9.25
N LEU A 52 1.36 8.46 9.18
CA LEU A 52 2.13 7.72 8.17
C LEU A 52 1.77 8.15 6.74
N LEU A 53 0.49 8.28 6.43
CA LEU A 53 0.05 8.66 5.09
C LEU A 53 0.38 10.12 4.75
N ARG A 54 0.26 11.05 5.70
CA ARG A 54 0.52 12.47 5.48
C ARG A 54 1.99 12.80 5.46
N ASP A 55 2.73 12.33 6.46
CA ASP A 55 4.06 12.84 6.76
C ASP A 55 5.17 11.99 6.12
N ASP A 56 4.96 10.67 6.00
CA ASP A 56 5.95 9.80 5.34
C ASP A 56 5.67 9.60 3.84
N LEU A 57 4.44 9.87 3.41
CA LEU A 57 4.00 9.61 2.05
C LEU A 57 3.52 10.87 1.32
N ASP A 58 3.24 12.00 1.97
CA ASP A 58 2.63 13.18 1.35
C ASP A 58 1.26 12.91 0.71
N THR A 59 0.50 11.96 1.27
CA THR A 59 -0.79 11.55 0.71
C THR A 59 -1.83 12.68 0.83
N PRO A 60 -2.53 13.04 -0.25
CA PRO A 60 -3.64 13.98 -0.21
C PRO A 60 -4.75 13.53 0.74
N ILE A 61 -5.44 14.49 1.36
CA ILE A 61 -6.47 14.17 2.36
C ILE A 61 -7.64 13.35 1.79
N ASP A 62 -7.94 13.53 0.50
CA ASP A 62 -9.03 12.80 -0.17
C ASP A 62 -8.67 11.32 -0.40
N GLU A 63 -7.43 11.02 -0.75
CA GLU A 63 -6.94 9.63 -0.83
C GLU A 63 -6.91 8.95 0.55
N ILE A 64 -6.54 9.69 1.60
CA ILE A 64 -6.62 9.19 2.98
C ILE A 64 -8.08 8.90 3.34
N ARG A 65 -8.99 9.79 2.98
CA ARG A 65 -10.42 9.63 3.21
C ARG A 65 -10.92 8.34 2.57
N GLU A 66 -10.56 8.05 1.32
CA GLU A 66 -10.95 6.81 0.63
C GLU A 66 -10.52 5.56 1.40
N LEU A 67 -9.26 5.49 1.86
CA LEU A 67 -8.78 4.34 2.64
C LEU A 67 -9.50 4.24 4.00
N THR A 68 -9.63 5.35 4.72
CA THR A 68 -10.33 5.35 6.01
C THR A 68 -11.80 5.01 5.87
N HIS A 69 -12.43 5.39 4.75
CA HIS A 69 -13.80 5.03 4.44
C HIS A 69 -13.95 3.52 4.26
N LEU A 70 -13.06 2.87 3.50
CA LEU A 70 -13.04 1.40 3.37
C LEU A 70 -12.96 0.71 4.73
N ILE A 71 -12.10 1.21 5.63
CA ILE A 71 -11.97 0.69 6.99
C ILE A 71 -13.26 0.89 7.79
N ASP A 72 -13.84 2.08 7.75
CA ASP A 72 -15.02 2.42 8.54
C ASP A 72 -16.30 1.75 8.02
N THR A 73 -16.37 1.43 6.73
CA THR A 73 -17.43 0.60 6.13
C THR A 73 -17.18 -0.90 6.24
N HIS A 74 -16.14 -1.33 6.96
CA HIS A 74 -15.80 -2.74 7.17
C HIS A 74 -15.61 -3.50 5.85
N ALA A 75 -14.94 -2.87 4.88
CA ALA A 75 -14.58 -3.53 3.63
C ALA A 75 -13.69 -4.75 3.91
N PRO A 76 -13.69 -5.77 3.01
CA PRO A 76 -12.79 -6.91 3.16
C PRO A 76 -11.33 -6.48 3.29
N ASN A 77 -10.56 -7.17 4.14
CA ASN A 77 -9.13 -6.89 4.33
C ASN A 77 -8.35 -6.83 3.00
N THR A 78 -8.70 -7.67 2.03
CA THR A 78 -8.09 -7.65 0.69
C THR A 78 -8.22 -6.31 -0.03
N ARG A 79 -9.36 -5.60 0.13
CA ARG A 79 -9.57 -4.25 -0.44
C ARG A 79 -8.76 -3.19 0.28
N ILE A 80 -8.66 -3.29 1.61
CA ILE A 80 -7.83 -2.40 2.42
C ILE A 80 -6.36 -2.56 2.03
N MET A 81 -5.89 -3.82 1.93
CA MET A 81 -4.54 -4.16 1.49
C MET A 81 -4.25 -3.64 0.07
N GLU A 82 -5.16 -3.83 -0.89
CA GLU A 82 -5.04 -3.30 -2.25
C GLU A 82 -4.87 -1.77 -2.24
N LYS A 83 -5.76 -1.04 -1.55
CA LYS A 83 -5.67 0.43 -1.47
C LYS A 83 -4.39 0.88 -0.77
N SER A 84 -4.01 0.23 0.33
CA SER A 84 -2.74 0.49 1.02
C SER A 84 -1.52 0.27 0.13
N GLN A 85 -1.51 -0.79 -0.68
CA GLN A 85 -0.44 -1.05 -1.65
C GLN A 85 -0.40 0.04 -2.72
N CYS A 86 -1.56 0.46 -3.25
CA CYS A 86 -1.64 1.54 -4.24
C CYS A 86 -1.02 2.83 -3.71
N LEU A 87 -1.35 3.21 -2.47
CA LEU A 87 -0.80 4.40 -1.82
C LEU A 87 0.70 4.29 -1.58
N ALA A 88 1.17 3.14 -1.10
CA ALA A 88 2.58 2.90 -0.82
C ALA A 88 3.46 2.89 -2.08
N LEU A 89 2.95 2.36 -3.19
CA LEU A 89 3.69 2.28 -4.46
C LEU A 89 3.43 3.46 -5.41
N ARG A 90 2.44 4.30 -5.10
CA ARG A 90 1.93 5.36 -5.98
C ARG A 90 1.43 4.79 -7.33
N LEU A 91 0.64 3.72 -7.25
CA LEU A 91 -0.02 3.16 -8.43
C LEU A 91 -1.08 4.14 -8.93
N THR A 92 -1.06 4.43 -10.23
CA THR A 92 -1.91 5.47 -10.85
C THR A 92 -2.83 4.93 -11.94
N HIS A 93 -2.66 3.66 -12.32
CA HIS A 93 -3.44 3.02 -13.38
C HIS A 93 -4.50 2.09 -12.78
N PRO A 94 -5.79 2.47 -12.84
CA PRO A 94 -6.86 1.65 -12.28
C PRO A 94 -7.07 0.37 -13.08
N PRO A 95 -7.65 -0.70 -12.49
CA PRO A 95 -7.91 -1.95 -13.18
C PRO A 95 -8.72 -1.76 -14.46
N GLN A 96 -8.28 -2.37 -15.56
CA GLN A 96 -8.99 -2.35 -16.84
C GLN A 96 -9.44 -3.75 -17.26
N ASN A 97 -10.59 -3.80 -17.96
CA ASN A 97 -11.08 -5.01 -18.61
C ASN A 97 -10.71 -4.96 -20.11
N GLN A 98 -9.41 -5.01 -20.40
CA GLN A 98 -8.87 -5.06 -21.76
C GLN A 98 -8.12 -6.38 -21.98
N ASP A 99 -7.94 -6.74 -23.26
CA ASP A 99 -7.18 -7.93 -23.66
C ASP A 99 -6.15 -7.57 -24.74
N SER A 100 -5.22 -6.68 -24.39
CA SER A 100 -4.07 -6.38 -25.25
C SER A 100 -3.02 -7.50 -25.22
N SER A 101 -2.03 -7.45 -26.11
CA SER A 101 -0.87 -8.35 -26.09
C SER A 101 -0.19 -8.38 -24.72
N GLU A 102 -0.03 -7.23 -24.05
CA GLU A 102 0.58 -7.17 -22.72
C GLU A 102 -0.31 -7.79 -21.65
N HIS A 103 -1.63 -7.63 -21.74
CA HIS A 103 -2.57 -8.30 -20.84
C HIS A 103 -2.48 -9.82 -20.94
N GLN A 104 -2.37 -10.35 -22.17
CA GLN A 104 -2.20 -11.78 -22.41
C GLN A 104 -0.86 -12.29 -21.87
N ARG A 105 0.21 -11.50 -21.97
CA ARG A 105 1.51 -11.83 -21.39
C ARG A 105 1.47 -11.87 -19.86
N VAL A 106 0.84 -10.89 -19.21
CA VAL A 106 0.67 -10.88 -17.75
C VAL A 106 -0.19 -12.05 -17.29
N ARG A 107 -1.28 -12.37 -18.00
CA ARG A 107 -2.12 -13.55 -17.75
C ARG A 107 -1.29 -14.85 -17.79
N ALA A 108 -0.51 -15.05 -18.85
CA ALA A 108 0.29 -16.25 -19.01
C ALA A 108 1.30 -16.45 -17.85
N ILE A 109 1.88 -15.37 -17.35
CA ILE A 109 2.79 -15.44 -16.19
C ILE A 109 2.03 -15.74 -14.90
N SER A 110 0.89 -15.09 -14.67
CA SER A 110 0.04 -15.40 -13.52
C SER A 110 -0.36 -16.87 -13.51
N GLU A 111 -0.79 -17.43 -14.66
CA GLU A 111 -1.12 -18.84 -14.81
C GLU A 111 0.06 -19.76 -14.48
N GLN A 112 1.25 -19.47 -15.03
CA GLN A 112 2.45 -20.27 -14.76
C GLN A 112 2.92 -20.22 -13.30
N LEU A 113 2.62 -19.15 -12.59
CA LEU A 113 2.94 -18.98 -11.17
C LEU A 113 1.82 -19.42 -10.24
N GLY A 114 0.67 -19.85 -10.78
CA GLY A 114 -0.52 -20.19 -10.01
C GLY A 114 -1.14 -19.00 -9.28
N TRP A 115 -0.91 -17.78 -9.76
CA TRP A 115 -1.47 -16.56 -9.20
C TRP A 115 -2.88 -16.30 -9.74
N PRO A 116 -3.78 -15.71 -8.94
CA PRO A 116 -5.11 -15.33 -9.42
C PRO A 116 -5.04 -14.33 -10.58
N ASP A 117 -5.69 -14.67 -11.68
CA ASP A 117 -5.81 -13.80 -12.84
C ASP A 117 -7.02 -12.87 -12.70
N VAL A 118 -6.88 -11.84 -11.86
CA VAL A 118 -7.95 -10.86 -11.59
C VAL A 118 -7.54 -9.44 -12.02
N PRO A 119 -8.47 -8.63 -12.56
CA PRO A 119 -8.23 -7.21 -12.75
C PRO A 119 -7.84 -6.55 -11.42
N SER A 120 -6.66 -5.92 -11.39
CA SER A 120 -6.11 -5.29 -10.20
C SER A 120 -5.19 -4.14 -10.60
N TRP A 121 -4.93 -3.22 -9.66
CA TRP A 121 -4.01 -2.11 -9.88
C TRP A 121 -2.59 -2.61 -10.20
N ALA A 122 -2.14 -3.66 -9.51
CA ALA A 122 -0.83 -4.25 -9.74
C ALA A 122 -0.70 -4.85 -11.16
N ARG A 123 -1.77 -5.49 -11.65
CA ARG A 123 -1.83 -6.01 -13.02
C ARG A 123 -1.70 -4.87 -14.04
N GLU A 124 -2.51 -3.82 -13.90
CA GLU A 124 -2.50 -2.71 -14.86
C GLU A 124 -1.16 -1.98 -14.84
N GLU A 125 -0.54 -1.80 -13.68
CA GLU A 125 0.78 -1.17 -13.57
C GLU A 125 1.83 -1.96 -14.36
N LEU A 126 1.86 -3.30 -14.25
CA LEU A 126 2.78 -4.13 -15.02
C LEU A 126 2.53 -4.02 -16.53
N VAL A 127 1.25 -4.03 -16.94
CA VAL A 127 0.88 -3.81 -18.34
C VAL A 127 1.43 -2.48 -18.88
N VAL A 128 1.25 -1.39 -18.14
CA VAL A 128 1.74 -0.06 -18.54
C VAL A 128 3.27 -0.02 -18.61
N VAL A 129 3.97 -0.65 -17.66
CA VAL A 129 5.43 -0.76 -17.68
C VAL A 129 5.90 -1.53 -18.92
N LEU A 130 5.27 -2.65 -19.26
CA LEU A 130 5.62 -3.43 -20.45
C LEU A 130 5.42 -2.63 -21.75
N ARG A 131 4.32 -1.89 -21.88
CA ARG A 131 4.10 -0.99 -23.01
C ARG A 131 5.19 0.06 -23.11
N ARG A 132 5.51 0.75 -22.00
CA ARG A 132 6.55 1.78 -21.95
C ARG A 132 7.93 1.24 -22.31
N LEU A 133 8.26 0.01 -21.93
CA LEU A 133 9.51 -0.65 -22.30
C LEU A 133 9.54 -0.94 -23.81
N GLY A 134 8.45 -1.47 -24.37
CA GLY A 134 8.28 -1.71 -25.80
C GLY A 134 8.40 -0.44 -26.65
N ASP A 135 7.75 0.65 -26.23
CA ASP A 135 7.81 1.96 -26.90
C ASP A 135 9.25 2.52 -26.97
N LYS A 136 10.12 2.08 -26.05
CA LYS A 136 11.55 2.44 -26.01
C LYS A 136 12.47 1.43 -26.71
N GLY A 137 11.91 0.40 -27.35
CA GLY A 137 12.66 -0.67 -27.99
C GLY A 137 13.31 -1.67 -27.03
N LEU A 138 12.99 -1.59 -25.72
CA LEU A 138 13.47 -2.53 -24.71
C LEU A 138 12.48 -3.69 -24.56
N ASN A 139 12.41 -4.52 -25.60
CA ASN A 139 11.51 -5.67 -25.60
C ASN A 139 11.99 -6.72 -24.61
N VAL A 140 11.35 -6.76 -23.45
CA VAL A 140 11.47 -7.85 -22.50
C VAL A 140 10.71 -9.05 -23.08
N ASP A 141 11.36 -10.20 -23.24
CA ASP A 141 10.68 -11.44 -23.63
C ASP A 141 9.92 -12.08 -22.46
N ASN A 142 9.14 -13.13 -22.75
CA ASN A 142 8.32 -13.78 -21.72
C ASN A 142 9.13 -14.62 -20.74
N ASP A 143 10.25 -15.20 -21.17
CA ASP A 143 11.09 -16.06 -20.32
C ASP A 143 11.78 -15.20 -19.26
N TYR A 144 12.36 -14.07 -19.67
CA TYR A 144 12.96 -13.08 -18.78
C TYR A 144 11.95 -12.51 -17.79
N LEU A 145 10.73 -12.18 -18.26
CA LEU A 145 9.67 -11.65 -17.39
C LEU A 145 9.23 -12.69 -16.36
N LEU A 146 9.11 -13.96 -16.77
CA LEU A 146 8.78 -15.07 -15.89
C LEU A 146 9.88 -15.33 -14.86
N GLU A 147 11.16 -15.30 -15.26
CA GLU A 147 12.30 -15.44 -14.35
C GLU A 147 12.29 -14.34 -13.27
N HIS A 148 12.06 -13.09 -13.67
CA HIS A 148 11.89 -11.97 -12.75
C HIS A 148 10.73 -12.22 -11.80
N ALA A 149 9.56 -12.55 -12.33
CA ALA A 149 8.37 -12.79 -11.53
C ALA A 149 8.58 -13.94 -10.52
N ARG A 150 9.27 -15.03 -10.90
CA ARG A 150 9.65 -16.13 -9.99
C ARG A 150 10.58 -15.69 -8.87
N ALA A 151 11.56 -14.84 -9.18
CA ALA A 151 12.48 -14.31 -8.18
C ALA A 151 11.73 -13.46 -7.14
N PHE A 152 10.87 -12.55 -7.60
CA PHE A 152 10.05 -11.70 -6.73
C PHE A 152 8.96 -12.48 -5.98
N ALA A 153 8.40 -13.55 -6.56
CA ALA A 153 7.40 -14.40 -5.90
C ALA A 153 7.88 -14.93 -4.55
N LYS A 154 9.14 -15.38 -4.49
CA LYS A 154 9.78 -15.88 -3.27
C LYS A 154 9.98 -14.79 -2.24
N VAL A 155 10.27 -13.56 -2.66
CA VAL A 155 10.43 -12.42 -1.74
C VAL A 155 9.05 -12.01 -1.20
N ALA A 156 8.07 -11.87 -2.09
CA ALA A 156 6.71 -11.45 -1.74
C ALA A 156 6.04 -12.38 -0.72
N SER A 157 6.24 -13.69 -0.79
CA SER A 157 5.65 -14.64 0.17
C SER A 157 6.11 -14.41 1.61
N HIS A 158 7.32 -13.91 1.83
CA HIS A 158 7.82 -13.59 3.18
C HIS A 158 7.22 -12.28 3.72
N ASN A 159 6.89 -11.33 2.84
CA ASN A 159 6.44 -9.99 3.23
C ASN A 159 4.95 -9.95 3.63
N VAL A 160 4.11 -10.78 3.01
CA VAL A 160 2.67 -10.81 3.31
C VAL A 160 2.39 -11.34 4.73
N GLY A 161 3.25 -12.22 5.25
CA GLY A 161 3.08 -12.83 6.57
C GLY A 161 2.97 -11.84 7.72
N TYR A 162 3.71 -10.73 7.67
CA TYR A 162 3.68 -9.71 8.73
C TYR A 162 2.35 -8.96 8.80
N ALA A 163 1.78 -8.59 7.65
CA ALA A 163 0.51 -7.87 7.58
C ALA A 163 -0.67 -8.68 8.14
N LEU A 164 -0.60 -10.02 8.07
CA LEU A 164 -1.64 -10.92 8.58
C LEU A 164 -1.68 -11.03 10.11
N THR A 165 -0.73 -10.40 10.82
CA THR A 165 -0.70 -10.39 12.29
C THR A 165 -1.51 -9.26 12.90
N ALA A 166 -1.90 -8.25 12.10
CA ALA A 166 -2.70 -7.13 12.55
C ALA A 166 -4.07 -7.59 13.06
N ARG A 167 -4.52 -6.98 14.16
CA ARG A 167 -5.84 -7.28 14.74
C ARG A 167 -6.91 -6.27 14.34
N GLU A 168 -6.49 -5.07 13.98
CA GLU A 168 -7.38 -3.97 13.60
C GLU A 168 -7.11 -3.54 12.13
N PRO A 169 -8.14 -3.12 11.38
CA PRO A 169 -7.97 -2.71 9.98
C PRO A 169 -7.00 -1.54 9.75
N ASP A 170 -6.97 -0.59 10.68
CA ASP A 170 -6.03 0.54 10.67
C ASP A 170 -4.57 0.06 10.82
N GLU A 171 -4.34 -0.91 11.69
CA GLU A 171 -3.03 -1.53 11.88
C GLU A 171 -2.61 -2.35 10.66
N LEU A 172 -3.54 -3.10 10.07
CA LEU A 172 -3.33 -3.83 8.82
C LEU A 172 -2.86 -2.87 7.72
N ALA A 173 -3.54 -1.74 7.53
CA ALA A 173 -3.17 -0.74 6.54
C ALA A 173 -1.75 -0.19 6.78
N ILE A 174 -1.40 0.13 8.04
CA ILE A 174 -0.04 0.57 8.43
C ILE A 174 1.00 -0.49 8.07
N GLN A 175 0.76 -1.76 8.43
CA GLN A 175 1.70 -2.85 8.21
C GLN A 175 1.92 -3.12 6.71
N VAL A 176 0.85 -3.09 5.91
CA VAL A 176 0.96 -3.21 4.45
C VAL A 176 1.78 -2.08 3.87
N ILE A 177 1.48 -0.83 4.22
CA ILE A 177 2.21 0.34 3.70
C ILE A 177 3.70 0.24 4.04
N ARG A 178 4.03 -0.04 5.31
CA ARG A 178 5.42 -0.17 5.75
C ARG A 178 6.13 -1.34 5.09
N GLY A 179 5.50 -2.51 5.04
CA GLY A 179 6.08 -3.71 4.45
C GLY A 179 6.39 -3.52 2.97
N VAL A 180 5.45 -2.95 2.22
CA VAL A 180 5.63 -2.67 0.79
C VAL A 180 6.76 -1.66 0.56
N ARG A 181 6.84 -0.59 1.36
CA ARG A 181 7.93 0.40 1.22
C ARG A 181 9.29 -0.18 1.54
N LEU A 182 9.43 -0.84 2.69
CA LEU A 182 10.71 -1.42 3.11
C LEU A 182 11.18 -2.50 2.13
N SER A 183 10.27 -3.32 1.59
CA SER A 183 10.62 -4.28 0.55
C SER A 183 11.13 -3.59 -0.71
N ARG A 184 10.42 -2.56 -1.19
CA ARG A 184 10.82 -1.80 -2.38
C ARG A 184 12.21 -1.15 -2.20
N ASP A 185 12.47 -0.57 -1.05
CA ASP A 185 13.76 0.07 -0.75
C ASP A 185 14.89 -0.97 -0.74
N LEU A 186 14.65 -2.13 -0.13
CA LEU A 186 15.60 -3.26 -0.12
C LEU A 186 15.84 -3.81 -1.54
N GLU A 187 14.79 -4.03 -2.31
CA GLU A 187 14.86 -4.53 -3.70
C GLU A 187 15.65 -3.57 -4.59
N ASN A 188 15.41 -2.27 -4.47
CA ASN A 188 16.17 -1.24 -5.19
C ASN A 188 17.65 -1.25 -4.81
N ALA A 189 17.97 -1.35 -3.51
CA ALA A 189 19.35 -1.39 -3.04
C ALA A 189 20.10 -2.64 -3.52
N ILE A 190 19.45 -3.81 -3.46
CA ILE A 190 19.99 -5.07 -3.98
C ILE A 190 20.21 -4.99 -5.49
N SER A 191 19.25 -4.46 -6.24
CA SER A 191 19.38 -4.29 -7.70
C SER A 191 20.57 -3.39 -8.06
N ALA A 192 20.74 -2.26 -7.36
CA ALA A 192 21.87 -1.36 -7.57
C ALA A 192 23.22 -2.04 -7.27
N LEU A 193 23.30 -2.79 -6.17
CA LEU A 193 24.49 -3.55 -5.80
C LEU A 193 24.81 -4.64 -6.83
N ALA A 194 23.81 -5.39 -7.29
CA ALA A 194 23.99 -6.47 -8.27
C ALA A 194 24.53 -5.94 -9.61
N HIS A 195 23.96 -4.84 -10.12
CA HIS A 195 24.45 -4.19 -11.34
C HIS A 195 25.89 -3.69 -11.20
N THR A 196 26.22 -3.10 -10.04
CA THR A 196 27.58 -2.62 -9.76
C THR A 196 28.58 -3.78 -9.73
N SER A 197 28.26 -4.86 -9.02
CA SER A 197 29.12 -6.05 -8.92
C SER A 197 29.37 -6.70 -10.28
N HIS A 198 28.34 -6.82 -11.13
CA HIS A 198 28.51 -7.35 -12.49
C HIS A 198 29.34 -6.44 -13.39
N SER A 199 29.26 -5.12 -13.21
CA SER A 199 30.04 -4.16 -13.98
C SER A 199 31.52 -4.18 -13.59
N LEU A 200 31.83 -4.40 -12.31
CA LEU A 200 33.20 -4.47 -11.78
C LEU A 200 33.90 -5.81 -12.02
N SER A 201 33.12 -6.87 -12.26
CA SER A 201 33.63 -8.23 -12.48
C SER A 201 33.86 -8.56 -13.97
N ARG A 202 33.69 -7.58 -14.85
CA ARG A 202 34.02 -7.63 -16.28
C ARG A 202 35.33 -6.90 -16.52
#